data_AF-A0AAV3P973-F1
#
_entry.id   AF-A0AAV3P973-F1
#
_cell.length_a   1.000
_cell.length_b   1.000
_cell.length_c   1.000
_cell.angle_alpha   90.00
_cell.angle_beta   90.00
_cell.angle_gamma   90.00
#
_symmetry.space_group_name_H-M   'P 1'
#
loop_
_entity.id
_entity.type
_entity.pdbx_description
1 polymer ?
#
loop_
_entity_poly.entity_id
_entity_poly.type
_entity_poly.pdbx_seq_one_letter_code
_entity_poly.pdbx_strand_id
1 'polypeptide(L)'
;MLIEFFTTNVVDSKAKRLNLLYKQFPMYYVWDSHIRTWTRRKKVKVIGRLCTVNPTEGECYYLRLLLNNVHAPTSYDLLLFDGVQSETFQKAAYLTGLLQQDGDIDKTMEEA
;
A
#
# COMPACT_ATOMS: atom_id res chain seq x y z
N MET A 1 4.58 10.76 2.90
CA MET A 1 4.43 9.55 3.73
C MET A 1 4.46 8.28 2.90
N LEU A 2 3.53 8.08 1.94
CA LEU A 2 3.47 6.86 1.10
C LEU A 2 4.59 6.80 0.06
N ILE A 3 4.86 7.90 -0.66
CA ILE A 3 5.95 7.94 -1.64
C ILE A 3 7.31 7.69 -0.97
N GLU A 4 7.51 8.32 0.19
CA GLU A 4 8.75 8.19 0.96
C GLU A 4 8.98 6.79 1.53
N PHE A 5 7.93 5.99 1.66
CA PHE A 5 8.08 4.58 2.02
C PHE A 5 8.85 3.81 0.95
N PHE A 6 8.60 4.08 -0.35
CA PHE A 6 9.39 3.50 -1.44
C PHE A 6 10.85 3.91 -1.34
N THR A 7 11.11 5.22 -1.18
CA THR A 7 12.48 5.73 -1.03
C THR A 7 13.18 5.07 0.13
N THR A 8 12.52 4.97 1.29
CA THR A 8 13.11 4.37 2.50
C THR A 8 13.42 2.88 2.28
N ASN A 9 12.54 2.15 1.59
CA ASN A 9 12.80 0.77 1.18
C ASN A 9 13.94 0.65 0.17
N VAL A 10 14.29 1.70 -0.58
CA VAL A 10 15.43 1.70 -1.49
C VAL A 10 16.73 2.09 -0.79
N VAL A 11 16.72 3.13 0.05
CA VAL A 11 17.92 3.69 0.67
C VAL A 11 18.34 2.96 1.95
N ASP A 12 17.38 2.50 2.76
CA ASP A 12 17.68 1.89 4.05
C ASP A 12 17.80 0.37 3.92
N SER A 13 19.03 -0.15 4.05
CA SER A 13 19.31 -1.59 4.01
C SER A 13 18.55 -2.40 5.07
N LYS A 14 18.19 -1.78 6.20
CA LYS A 14 17.38 -2.43 7.24
C LYS A 14 15.93 -2.55 6.80
N ALA A 15 15.37 -1.54 6.14
CA ALA A 15 14.02 -1.61 5.59
C ALA A 15 13.93 -2.73 4.52
N LYS A 16 14.92 -2.79 3.61
CA LYS A 16 15.08 -3.90 2.65
C LYS A 16 15.12 -5.26 3.33
N ARG A 17 15.99 -5.41 4.34
CA ARG A 17 16.18 -6.69 5.03
C ARG A 17 14.95 -7.13 5.81
N LEU A 18 14.22 -6.19 6.41
CA LEU A 18 13.03 -6.51 7.20
C LEU A 18 11.81 -6.83 6.33
N ASN A 19 11.84 -6.47 5.04
CA ASN A 19 10.78 -6.74 4.06
C ASN A 19 9.36 -6.43 4.60
N LEU A 20 9.20 -5.24 5.18
CA LEU A 20 8.01 -4.88 5.96
C LEU A 20 6.84 -4.46 5.06
N LEU A 21 5.63 -4.77 5.53
CA LEU A 21 4.40 -4.18 5.02
C LEU A 21 4.25 -2.74 5.54
N TYR A 22 3.50 -1.91 4.81
CA TYR A 22 3.26 -0.54 5.25
C TYR A 22 2.58 -0.47 6.63
N LYS A 23 1.67 -1.39 6.95
CA LYS A 23 1.05 -1.52 8.28
C LYS A 23 2.05 -1.87 9.40
N GLN A 24 3.16 -2.54 9.08
CA GLN A 24 4.21 -2.89 10.03
C GLN A 24 5.30 -1.80 10.11
N PHE A 25 5.40 -0.95 9.08
CA PHE A 25 6.45 0.07 9.00
C PHE A 25 6.50 1.01 10.22
N PRO A 26 5.37 1.51 10.76
CA PRO A 26 5.38 2.34 11.95
C PRO A 26 5.87 1.61 13.21
N MET A 27 5.97 0.28 13.20
CA MET A 27 6.55 -0.45 14.33
C MET A 27 8.07 -0.23 14.43
N TYR A 28 8.71 0.06 13.30
CA TYR A 28 10.17 0.22 13.19
C TYR A 28 10.62 1.63 12.80
N TYR A 29 9.73 2.40 12.17
CA TYR A 29 9.99 3.75 11.68
C TYR A 29 8.98 4.74 12.26
N VAL A 30 9.35 6.02 12.28
CA VAL A 30 8.50 7.15 12.67
C VAL A 30 8.51 8.16 11.54
N TRP A 31 7.33 8.63 11.15
CA TRP A 31 7.19 9.68 10.16
C TRP A 31 7.54 11.03 10.81
N ASP A 32 8.54 11.70 10.28
CA ASP A 32 8.87 13.08 10.64
C ASP A 32 8.19 14.02 9.66
N SER A 33 7.20 14.79 10.12
CA SER A 33 6.46 15.73 9.29
C SER A 33 7.25 16.98 8.92
N HIS A 34 8.29 17.33 9.68
CA HIS A 34 9.09 18.54 9.44
C HIS A 34 10.01 18.34 8.23
N ILE A 35 10.71 17.22 8.20
CA ILE A 35 11.60 16.85 7.09
C ILE A 35 10.95 15.91 6.07
N ARG A 36 9.68 15.55 6.29
CA ARG A 36 8.88 14.64 5.45
C ARG A 36 9.60 13.32 5.16
N THR A 37 10.23 12.72 6.17
CA THR A 37 10.97 11.47 6.00
C THR A 37 10.65 10.42 7.06
N TRP A 38 10.93 9.17 6.75
CA TRP A 38 10.85 8.08 7.71
C TRP A 38 12.19 7.92 8.43
N THR A 39 12.16 8.08 9.74
CA THR A 39 13.35 7.89 10.60
C THR A 39 13.23 6.61 11.40
N ARG A 40 14.36 5.96 11.68
CA ARG A 40 14.39 4.73 12.49
C ARG A 40 13.89 5.03 13.90
N ARG A 41 12.95 4.22 14.37
CA ARG A 41 12.37 4.34 15.70
C ARG A 41 13.38 3.90 16.75
N LYS A 42 13.63 4.77 17.74
CA LYS A 42 14.57 4.50 18.86
C LYS A 42 13.89 3.86 20.08
N LYS A 43 12.56 3.98 20.25
CA LYS A 43 11.79 3.44 21.40
C LYS A 43 10.46 2.82 20.94
N VAL A 44 10.12 1.64 21.46
CA VAL A 44 9.00 0.78 20.98
C VAL A 44 7.69 0.90 21.77
N LYS A 45 7.54 1.91 22.65
CA LYS A 45 6.48 1.90 23.67
C LYS A 45 5.04 2.15 23.17
N VAL A 46 4.85 2.71 21.97
CA VAL A 46 3.51 3.01 21.39
C VAL A 46 3.51 2.79 19.88
N ILE A 47 2.67 1.90 19.36
CA ILE A 47 2.42 1.79 17.92
C ILE A 47 1.48 2.94 17.53
N GLY A 48 1.96 3.84 16.66
CA GLY A 48 1.16 4.96 16.19
C GLY A 48 0.01 4.46 15.32
N ARG A 49 -1.20 5.03 15.48
CA ARG A 49 -2.32 4.78 14.57
C ARG A 49 -1.90 5.18 13.16
N LEU A 50 -1.78 4.20 12.27
CA LEU A 50 -1.74 4.44 10.84
C LEU A 50 -3.01 5.25 10.53
N CYS A 51 -2.91 6.47 9.99
CA CYS A 51 -4.05 7.36 9.72
C CYS A 51 -5.24 6.58 9.14
N THR A 52 -6.43 6.70 9.71
CA THR A 52 -7.64 6.13 9.13
C THR A 52 -7.81 6.69 7.72
N VAL A 53 -7.71 5.83 6.71
CA VAL A 53 -8.02 6.21 5.34
C VAL A 53 -9.49 6.00 5.07
N ASN A 54 -10.10 6.97 4.42
CA ASN A 54 -11.49 6.89 3.99
C ASN A 54 -11.55 6.46 2.51
N PRO A 55 -12.51 5.62 2.11
CA PRO A 55 -12.71 5.26 0.70
C PRO A 55 -12.92 6.47 -0.23
N THR A 56 -13.40 7.59 0.33
CA THR A 56 -13.53 8.89 -0.35
C THR A 56 -12.20 9.54 -0.74
N GLU A 57 -11.06 9.06 -0.24
CA GLU A 57 -9.72 9.51 -0.66
C GLU A 57 -9.29 8.95 -2.03
N GLY A 58 -10.12 8.12 -2.67
CA GLY A 58 -9.92 7.66 -4.05
C GLY A 58 -8.63 6.85 -4.23
N GLU A 59 -7.76 7.27 -5.14
CA GLU A 59 -6.51 6.57 -5.46
C GLU A 59 -5.58 6.37 -4.26
N CYS A 60 -5.57 7.31 -3.31
CA CYS A 60 -4.77 7.19 -2.08
C CYS A 60 -5.23 6.03 -1.20
N TYR A 61 -6.53 5.73 -1.17
CA TYR A 61 -7.08 4.59 -0.43
C TYR A 61 -6.58 3.27 -1.03
N TYR A 62 -6.69 3.12 -2.35
CA TYR A 62 -6.27 1.90 -3.06
C TYR A 62 -4.75 1.70 -3.00
N LEU A 63 -3.97 2.78 -3.16
CA LEU A 63 -2.52 2.73 -2.97
C LEU A 63 -2.17 2.19 -1.58
N ARG A 64 -2.81 2.69 -0.54
CA ARG A 64 -2.53 2.23 0.82
C ARG A 64 -2.99 0.80 1.07
N LEU A 65 -4.10 0.40 0.48
CA LEU A 65 -4.59 -0.98 0.52
C LEU A 65 -3.55 -1.93 -0.08
N LEU A 66 -2.99 -1.60 -1.25
CA LEU A 66 -1.90 -2.34 -1.87
C LEU A 66 -0.67 -2.39 -0.97
N LEU A 67 -0.22 -1.24 -0.46
CA LEU A 67 0.96 -1.14 0.41
C LEU A 67 0.82 -1.93 1.73
N ASN A 68 -0.41 -2.19 2.18
CA ASN A 68 -0.67 -3.02 3.36
C ASN A 68 -0.54 -4.53 3.10
N ASN A 69 -0.52 -4.94 1.82
CA ASN A 69 -0.47 -6.33 1.38
C ASN A 69 0.80 -6.65 0.56
N VAL A 70 1.45 -5.65 -0.03
CA VAL A 70 2.71 -5.80 -0.78
C VAL A 70 3.90 -5.50 0.12
N HIS A 71 4.85 -6.44 0.17
CA HIS A 71 6.05 -6.35 0.99
C HIS A 71 7.13 -5.49 0.33
N ALA A 72 7.67 -4.53 1.10
CA ALA A 72 8.75 -3.62 0.73
C ALA A 72 8.79 -3.19 -0.75
N PRO A 73 7.67 -2.67 -1.31
CA PRO A 73 7.69 -2.16 -2.66
C PRO A 73 8.72 -1.03 -2.74
N THR A 74 9.47 -1.03 -3.83
CA THR A 74 10.54 -0.06 -4.11
C THR A 74 10.13 0.95 -5.17
N SER A 75 9.00 0.74 -5.85
CA SER A 75 8.52 1.56 -6.96
C SER A 75 7.02 1.34 -7.16
N TYR A 76 6.44 1.98 -8.19
CA TYR A 76 5.07 1.76 -8.67
C TYR A 76 4.82 0.36 -9.27
N ASP A 77 5.74 -0.58 -9.05
CA ASP A 77 5.63 -1.99 -9.45
C ASP A 77 4.41 -2.68 -8.84
N LEU A 78 3.84 -2.13 -7.78
CA LEU A 78 2.53 -2.51 -7.24
C LEU A 78 1.35 -2.33 -8.21
N LEU A 79 1.54 -1.67 -9.36
CA LEU A 79 0.59 -1.64 -10.47
C LEU A 79 0.72 -2.86 -11.40
N LEU A 80 1.84 -3.57 -11.34
CA LEU A 80 2.11 -4.77 -12.10
C LEU A 80 1.71 -5.99 -11.27
N PHE A 81 0.64 -6.66 -11.66
CA PHE A 81 0.21 -7.91 -11.04
C PHE A 81 0.11 -9.00 -12.10
N ASP A 82 0.79 -10.12 -11.88
CA ASP A 82 0.82 -11.27 -12.80
C ASP A 82 1.17 -10.90 -14.26
N GLY A 83 2.10 -9.95 -14.43
CA GLY A 83 2.51 -9.46 -15.76
C GLY A 83 1.56 -8.45 -16.41
N VAL A 84 0.44 -8.12 -15.77
CA VAL A 84 -0.52 -7.11 -16.24
C VAL A 84 -0.27 -5.78 -15.55
N GLN A 85 0.15 -4.78 -16.33
CA GLN A 85 0.32 -3.41 -15.83
C GLN A 85 -1.02 -2.69 -15.77
N SER A 86 -1.40 -2.24 -14.58
CA SER A 86 -2.59 -1.45 -14.33
C SER A 86 -2.32 0.05 -14.46
N GLU A 87 -3.29 0.79 -14.97
CA GLU A 87 -3.23 2.26 -15.07
C GLU A 87 -3.53 2.95 -13.74
N THR A 88 -4.30 2.30 -12.86
CA THR A 88 -4.72 2.87 -11.57
C THR A 88 -4.50 1.88 -10.42
N PHE A 89 -4.29 2.42 -9.22
CA PHE A 89 -4.16 1.60 -8.00
C PHE A 89 -5.44 0.82 -7.69
N GLN A 90 -6.60 1.33 -8.09
CA GLN A 90 -7.88 0.61 -7.96
C GLN A 90 -7.86 -0.68 -8.76
N LYS A 91 -7.44 -0.62 -10.04
CA LYS A 91 -7.39 -1.78 -10.91
C LYS A 91 -6.34 -2.79 -10.45
N ALA A 92 -5.20 -2.33 -9.96
CA ALA A 92 -4.21 -3.21 -9.34
C ALA A 92 -4.73 -3.88 -8.05
N ALA A 93 -5.44 -3.14 -7.19
CA ALA A 93 -6.08 -3.69 -5.99
C ALA A 93 -7.18 -4.70 -6.34
N TYR A 94 -7.86 -4.51 -7.48
CA TYR A 94 -8.80 -5.47 -8.04
C TYR A 94 -8.11 -6.75 -8.52
N LEU A 95 -7.08 -6.63 -9.37
CA LEU A 95 -6.33 -7.78 -9.90
C LEU A 95 -5.67 -8.61 -8.79
N THR A 96 -5.19 -7.96 -7.74
CA THR A 96 -4.61 -8.62 -6.56
C THR A 96 -5.65 -9.33 -5.67
N GLY A 97 -6.95 -9.22 -5.98
CA GLY A 97 -8.04 -9.78 -5.20
C GLY A 97 -8.28 -9.07 -3.87
N LEU A 98 -7.71 -7.87 -3.67
CA LEU A 98 -7.92 -7.05 -2.47
C LEU A 98 -9.26 -6.30 -2.51
N LEU A 99 -9.81 -6.11 -3.71
CA LEU A 99 -11.16 -5.61 -3.94
C LEU A 99 -11.97 -6.68 -4.66
N GLN A 100 -13.18 -6.94 -4.18
CA GLN A 100 -14.15 -7.74 -4.91
C GLN A 100 -14.81 -6.87 -6.00
N GLN A 101 -15.15 -7.47 -7.13
CA GLN A 101 -15.93 -6.78 -8.17
C GLN A 101 -17.31 -6.50 -7.57
N ASP A 102 -17.63 -5.24 -7.32
CA ASP A 102 -19.02 -4.84 -7.14
C ASP A 102 -19.63 -4.78 -8.54
N GLY A 103 -19.97 -5.95 -9.07
CA GLY A 103 -20.29 -6.10 -10.49
C GLY A 103 -20.62 -7.53 -10.88
N ASP A 104 -21.33 -8.24 -10.01
CA ASP A 104 -22.11 -9.42 -10.41
C ASP A 104 -23.56 -9.23 -9.95
N ILE A 105 -24.18 -8.17 -10.46
CA ILE A 105 -25.63 -8.11 -10.59
C ILE A 105 -25.85 -7.56 -12.01
N ASP A 106 -26.48 -8.37 -12.86
CA ASP A 106 -26.82 -8.09 -14.28
C ASP A 106 -25.62 -8.29 -15.24
N LYS A 107 -25.52 -9.34 -16.08
CA LYS A 107 -26.53 -9.97 -16.95
C LYS A 107 -26.14 -11.40 -17.31
N THR A 108 -26.85 -12.38 -16.77
CA THR A 108 -27.16 -13.60 -17.52
C THR A 108 -28.64 -13.88 -17.32
N MET A 109 -29.47 -13.02 -17.93
CA MET A 109 -30.73 -13.47 -18.51
C MET A 109 -30.44 -13.73 -19.99
N GLU A 110 -29.63 -14.75 -20.24
CA GLU A 110 -29.70 -15.49 -21.48
C GLU A 110 -30.31 -16.82 -21.08
N GLU A 111 -31.60 -17.04 -21.39
CA GLU A 111 -32.17 -18.31 -21.86
C GLU A 111 -33.58 -18.04 -22.43
N ALA A 112 -33.69 -18.19 -23.75
CA ALA A 112 -34.85 -18.56 -24.59
C ALA A 112 -36.11 -17.68 -24.66
#